data_AF-A0A7S3XUS8-F1
#
_entry.id   AF-A0A7S3XUS8-F1
#
_cell.length_a   1.000
_cell.length_b   1.000
_cell.length_c   1.000
_cell.angle_alpha   90.00
_cell.angle_beta   90.00
_cell.angle_gamma   90.00
#
_symmetry.space_group_name_H-M   'P 1'
#
loop_
_entity.id
_entity.type
_entity.pdbx_description
1 polymer ?
#
loop_
_entity_poly.entity_id
_entity_poly.type
_entity_poly.pdbx_seq_one_letter_code
_entity_poly.pdbx_strand_id
1 'polypeptide(L)'
;RHPGGQRALAVEVRLEYVGVPGMRGYRNGRMAAFLLRLPTEREAKQLQGPLPVGYAPYDRIRLNTDKHTPGSLTLLHRPEDFPIDEGKFQVVVSSQNAVRYSITVQAHYAERAQPYVERKLEYARKKQVREEELKDEISELWISIRLTEKKLRLVRRLMGEALTEQQRCEESIREANQEIRIMWNDMQGLPVEPEEGEINIRAYLDRRIWETREEAAGLETEMMYWARLYALRARSRREVRDQLHLMLDFRRARLQEQSE
;
A
#
# COMPACT_ATOMS: atom_id res chain seq x y z
N ARG A 1 -10.02 29.52 -23.27
CA ARG A 1 -9.36 29.69 -21.96
C ARG A 1 -9.10 28.30 -21.38
N HIS A 2 -7.85 27.97 -21.05
CA HIS A 2 -7.55 26.73 -20.35
C HIS A 2 -8.16 26.76 -18.94
N PRO A 3 -8.71 25.63 -18.44
CA PRO A 3 -9.15 25.53 -17.05
C PRO A 3 -7.92 25.71 -16.14
N GLY A 4 -7.87 26.83 -15.42
CA GLY A 4 -6.75 27.14 -14.50
C GLY A 4 -6.07 28.50 -14.70
N GLY A 5 -6.55 29.37 -15.58
CA GLY A 5 -5.95 30.71 -15.76
C GLY A 5 -4.58 30.70 -16.44
N GLN A 6 -4.23 29.58 -17.06
CA GLN A 6 -3.01 29.41 -17.86
C GLN A 6 -3.11 30.18 -19.17
N ARG A 7 -2.01 30.81 -19.57
CA ARG A 7 -1.87 31.54 -20.83
C ARG A 7 -0.71 30.97 -21.64
N ALA A 8 -0.88 30.91 -22.97
CA ALA A 8 0.15 30.39 -23.85
C ALA A 8 1.29 31.41 -23.99
N LEU A 9 2.52 30.95 -23.87
CA LEU A 9 3.74 31.72 -24.13
C LEU A 9 4.27 31.48 -25.53
N ALA A 10 4.21 30.23 -26.00
CA ALA A 10 4.68 29.85 -27.32
C ALA A 10 3.77 28.77 -27.91
N VAL A 11 3.60 28.80 -29.22
CA VAL A 11 2.92 27.75 -29.99
C VAL A 11 3.91 27.18 -30.99
N GLU A 12 4.09 25.86 -30.96
CA GLU A 12 4.93 25.11 -31.88
C GLU A 12 4.03 24.19 -32.72
N VAL A 13 4.09 24.32 -34.04
CA VAL A 13 3.41 23.45 -34.99
C VAL A 13 4.46 22.65 -35.73
N ARG A 14 4.52 21.35 -35.46
CA ARG A 14 5.41 20.42 -36.13
C ARG A 14 4.66 19.66 -37.21
N LEU A 15 5.16 19.72 -38.43
CA LEU A 15 4.69 18.94 -39.56
C LEU A 15 5.72 17.88 -39.91
N GLU A 16 5.29 16.63 -40.04
CA GLU A 16 6.13 15.56 -40.57
C GLU A 16 5.49 15.03 -41.85
N TYR A 17 6.29 14.83 -42.90
CA TYR A 17 5.77 14.50 -44.22
C TYR A 17 6.67 13.53 -44.99
N VAL A 18 6.04 12.71 -45.84
CA VAL A 18 6.70 11.75 -46.72
C VAL A 18 6.08 11.83 -48.10
N GLY A 19 6.90 11.73 -49.15
CA GLY A 19 6.43 11.64 -50.52
C GLY A 19 5.72 10.32 -50.82
N VAL A 20 4.77 10.34 -51.75
CA VAL A 20 4.04 9.12 -52.16
C VAL A 20 4.72 8.50 -53.41
N PRO A 21 4.81 7.16 -53.52
CA PRO A 21 5.29 6.51 -54.73
C PRO A 21 4.42 6.87 -55.94
N GLY A 22 5.03 7.29 -57.05
CA GLY A 22 4.34 7.57 -58.31
C GLY A 22 4.69 6.56 -59.40
N MET A 23 4.03 6.68 -60.55
CA MET A 23 4.24 5.79 -61.73
C MET A 23 5.69 5.76 -62.26
N ARG A 24 6.50 6.78 -61.98
CA ARG A 24 7.92 6.88 -62.40
C ARG A 24 8.91 6.61 -61.27
N GLY A 25 8.46 6.04 -60.15
CA GLY A 25 9.27 5.81 -58.95
C GLY A 25 8.92 6.72 -57.78
N TYR A 26 9.74 6.65 -56.73
CA TYR A 26 9.55 7.44 -55.52
C TYR A 26 9.82 8.92 -55.78
N ARG A 27 8.87 9.80 -55.43
CA ARG A 27 9.04 11.25 -55.52
C ARG A 27 9.24 11.82 -54.13
N ASN A 28 10.27 12.62 -53.95
CA ASN A 28 10.51 13.33 -52.69
C ASN A 28 9.34 14.27 -52.40
N GLY A 29 8.88 14.25 -51.15
CA GLY A 29 7.85 15.17 -50.68
C GLY A 29 8.39 16.60 -50.65
N ARG A 30 7.63 17.56 -51.19
CA ARG A 30 7.93 19.00 -51.08
C ARG A 30 6.74 19.67 -50.42
N MET A 31 6.94 20.25 -49.25
CA MET A 31 5.87 20.88 -48.47
C MET A 31 6.28 22.29 -48.08
N ALA A 32 5.32 23.21 -48.14
CA ALA A 32 5.39 24.53 -47.55
C ALA A 32 4.26 24.66 -46.53
N ALA A 33 4.53 25.29 -45.40
CA ALA A 33 3.50 25.57 -44.40
C ALA A 33 3.65 27.00 -43.87
N PHE A 34 2.50 27.61 -43.57
CA PHE A 34 2.38 28.93 -42.97
C PHE A 34 1.50 28.84 -41.74
N LEU A 35 1.86 29.57 -40.70
CA LEU A 35 1.04 29.75 -39.52
C LEU A 35 0.45 31.16 -39.55
N LEU A 36 -0.87 31.26 -39.49
CA LEU A 36 -1.61 32.51 -39.54
C LEU A 36 -2.39 32.67 -38.23
N ARG A 37 -2.40 33.86 -37.65
CA ARG A 37 -3.36 34.26 -36.61
C ARG A 37 -4.54 34.92 -37.28
N LEU A 38 -5.73 34.40 -37.01
CA LEU A 38 -6.98 35.01 -37.48
C LEU A 38 -7.30 36.22 -36.60
N PRO A 39 -7.71 37.36 -37.19
CA PRO A 39 -8.12 38.52 -36.42
C PRO A 39 -9.36 38.19 -35.58
N THR A 40 -9.38 38.66 -34.34
CA THR A 40 -10.58 38.62 -33.51
C THR A 40 -11.66 39.57 -34.05
N GLU A 41 -12.92 39.44 -33.61
CA GLU A 41 -14.02 40.31 -34.09
C GLU A 41 -13.76 41.81 -33.88
N ARG A 42 -12.98 42.16 -32.85
CA ARG A 42 -12.57 43.54 -32.56
C ARG A 42 -11.49 44.04 -33.51
N GLU A 43 -10.53 43.17 -33.80
CA GLU A 43 -9.40 43.39 -34.70
C GLU A 43 -9.80 43.38 -36.18
N ALA A 44 -10.84 42.63 -36.54
CA ALA A 44 -11.33 42.49 -37.92
C ALA A 44 -11.76 43.82 -38.56
N LYS A 45 -12.07 44.84 -37.75
CA LYS A 45 -12.37 46.20 -38.23
C LYS A 45 -11.13 46.99 -38.64
N GLN A 46 -9.96 46.63 -38.11
CA GLN A 46 -8.69 47.33 -38.33
C GLN A 46 -7.74 46.54 -39.23
N LEU A 47 -7.79 45.22 -39.16
CA LEU A 47 -6.90 44.32 -39.89
C LEU A 47 -7.60 43.73 -41.12
N GLN A 48 -6.95 43.83 -42.28
CA GLN A 48 -7.44 43.30 -43.55
C GLN A 48 -7.09 41.81 -43.73
N GLY A 49 -7.49 40.96 -42.76
CA GLY A 49 -7.41 39.50 -42.89
C GLY A 49 -6.39 38.80 -41.96
N PRO A 50 -6.09 37.50 -42.23
CA PRO A 50 -5.18 36.69 -41.42
C PRO A 50 -3.75 37.25 -41.39
N LEU A 51 -3.15 37.30 -40.20
CA LEU A 51 -1.78 37.78 -40.00
C LEU A 51 -0.80 36.60 -39.98
N PRO A 52 0.26 36.61 -40.81
CA PRO A 52 1.31 35.60 -40.70
C PRO A 52 2.06 35.75 -39.38
N VAL A 53 2.21 34.65 -38.65
CA VAL A 53 2.85 34.64 -37.34
C VAL A 53 3.83 33.48 -37.21
N GLY A 54 4.89 33.70 -36.44
CA GLY A 54 5.93 32.71 -36.20
C GLY A 54 6.94 32.61 -37.34
N TYR A 55 7.89 31.71 -37.17
CA TYR A 55 8.98 31.48 -38.12
C TYR A 55 9.33 29.99 -38.12
N ALA A 56 10.10 29.55 -39.13
CA ALA A 56 10.62 28.19 -39.21
C ALA A 56 12.13 28.20 -38.88
N PRO A 57 12.56 27.75 -37.69
CA PRO A 57 13.97 27.66 -37.35
C PRO A 57 14.70 26.69 -38.29
N TYR A 58 15.83 27.10 -38.88
CA TYR A 58 16.54 26.30 -39.89
C TYR A 58 17.01 24.94 -39.35
N ASP A 59 17.41 24.90 -38.08
CA ASP A 59 17.83 23.71 -37.32
C ASP A 59 16.69 22.69 -37.13
N ARG A 60 15.43 23.09 -37.31
CA ARG A 60 14.24 22.24 -37.18
C ARG A 60 13.59 21.89 -38.51
N ILE A 61 14.26 22.18 -39.62
CA ILE A 61 13.81 21.81 -40.97
C ILE A 61 14.62 20.62 -41.45
N ARG A 62 13.92 19.54 -41.80
CA ARG A 62 14.51 18.37 -42.45
C ARG A 62 13.79 18.11 -43.76
N LEU A 63 14.54 17.97 -44.84
CA LEU A 63 14.00 17.63 -46.15
C LEU A 63 13.72 16.14 -46.25
N ASN A 64 12.67 15.76 -46.99
CA ASN A 64 12.44 14.37 -47.37
C ASN A 64 13.42 14.00 -48.49
N THR A 65 14.50 13.28 -48.16
CA THR A 65 15.56 12.89 -49.09
C THR A 65 15.26 11.56 -49.78
N ASP A 66 14.60 10.63 -49.07
CA ASP A 66 14.25 9.29 -49.57
C ASP A 66 12.94 8.77 -48.94
N LYS A 67 12.63 7.49 -49.21
CA LYS A 67 11.43 6.79 -48.71
C LYS A 67 11.46 6.54 -47.20
N HIS A 68 12.63 6.43 -46.60
CA HIS A 68 12.81 6.03 -45.21
C HIS A 68 13.01 7.23 -44.27
N THR A 69 13.31 8.40 -44.83
CA THR A 69 13.63 9.62 -44.11
C THR A 69 12.51 10.64 -44.26
N PRO A 70 11.56 10.72 -43.32
CA PRO A 70 10.49 11.72 -43.38
C PRO A 70 11.07 13.14 -43.30
N GLY A 71 10.53 14.03 -44.12
CA GLY A 71 10.76 15.45 -43.94
C GLY A 71 10.07 15.95 -42.67
N SER A 72 10.61 16.99 -42.06
CA SER A 72 10.01 17.68 -40.92
C SER A 72 10.12 19.19 -41.09
N LEU A 73 9.09 19.91 -40.67
CA LEU A 73 9.05 21.36 -40.66
C LEU A 73 8.39 21.81 -39.35
N THR A 74 9.08 22.62 -38.57
CA THR A 74 8.51 23.23 -37.37
C THR A 74 8.25 24.71 -37.60
N LEU A 75 7.03 25.15 -37.34
CA LEU A 75 6.65 26.56 -37.24
C LEU A 75 6.57 26.94 -35.76
N LEU A 76 7.38 27.89 -35.33
CA LEU A 76 7.43 28.39 -33.96
C LEU A 76 6.88 29.81 -33.90
N HIS A 77 5.79 29.98 -33.16
CA HIS A 77 5.27 31.29 -32.78
C HIS A 77 5.63 31.60 -31.33
N ARG A 78 6.57 32.54 -31.17
CA ARG A 78 7.04 33.05 -29.88
C ARG A 78 7.16 34.57 -29.97
N PRO A 79 6.09 35.34 -29.66
CA PRO A 79 6.14 36.80 -29.70
C PRO A 79 7.09 37.36 -28.64
N GLU A 80 7.53 38.61 -28.82
CA GLU A 80 8.32 39.33 -27.81
C GLU A 80 7.48 39.69 -26.59
N ASP A 81 6.23 40.10 -26.83
CA ASP A 81 5.23 40.36 -25.79
C ASP A 81 4.53 39.07 -25.38
N PHE A 82 4.75 38.67 -24.13
CA PHE A 82 4.07 37.54 -23.52
C PHE A 82 2.96 38.01 -22.58
N PRO A 83 1.84 37.27 -22.48
CA PRO A 83 1.53 36.01 -23.18
C PRO A 83 0.95 36.23 -24.59
N ILE A 84 0.92 35.17 -25.41
CA ILE A 84 0.21 35.17 -26.70
C ILE A 84 -1.26 35.52 -26.46
N ASP A 85 -1.77 36.48 -27.22
CA ASP A 85 -3.17 36.86 -27.15
C ASP A 85 -4.12 35.69 -27.49
N GLU A 86 -5.31 35.73 -26.90
CA GLU A 86 -6.35 34.78 -27.22
C GLU A 86 -6.82 34.99 -28.67
N GLY A 87 -6.77 33.92 -29.46
CA GLY A 87 -7.14 33.98 -30.87
C GLY A 87 -7.25 32.61 -31.51
N LYS A 88 -7.67 32.59 -32.77
CA LYS A 88 -7.68 31.38 -33.60
C LYS A 88 -6.43 31.38 -34.48
N PHE A 89 -5.78 30.23 -34.59
CA PHE A 89 -4.63 30.04 -35.46
C PHE A 89 -5.01 29.08 -36.59
N GLN A 90 -4.52 29.38 -37.79
CA GLN A 90 -4.71 28.57 -38.98
C GLN A 90 -3.34 28.13 -39.51
N VAL A 91 -3.18 26.81 -39.70
CA VAL A 91 -2.01 26.24 -40.36
C VAL A 91 -2.39 25.99 -41.82
N VAL A 92 -1.75 26.71 -42.74
CA VAL A 92 -1.96 26.54 -44.18
C VAL A 92 -0.82 25.68 -44.71
N VAL A 93 -1.16 24.52 -45.27
CA VAL A 93 -0.19 23.58 -45.83
C VAL A 93 -0.39 23.49 -47.33
N SER A 94 0.69 23.61 -48.09
CA SER A 94 0.70 23.44 -49.54
C SER A 94 1.78 22.44 -49.92
N SER A 95 1.51 21.65 -50.96
CA SER A 95 2.49 20.72 -51.51
C SER A 95 2.41 20.69 -53.02
N GLN A 96 3.58 20.59 -53.65
CA GLN A 96 3.71 20.48 -55.10
C GLN A 96 3.35 19.08 -55.61
N ASN A 97 3.49 18.05 -54.76
CA ASN A 97 3.28 16.64 -55.11
C ASN A 97 2.36 15.97 -54.06
N ALA A 98 1.83 14.79 -54.36
CA ALA A 98 1.13 14.01 -53.35
C ALA A 98 2.07 13.64 -52.19
N VAL A 99 1.70 14.06 -50.97
CA VAL A 99 2.44 13.82 -49.73
C VAL A 99 1.49 13.31 -48.65
N ARG A 100 1.97 12.38 -47.84
CA ARG A 100 1.32 12.00 -46.58
C ARG A 100 1.96 12.83 -45.48
N TYR A 101 1.14 13.46 -44.64
CA TYR A 101 1.64 14.32 -43.57
C TYR A 101 0.88 14.12 -42.26
N SER A 102 1.53 14.48 -41.15
CA SER A 102 0.96 14.62 -39.82
C SER A 102 1.26 16.02 -39.29
N ILE A 103 0.36 16.56 -38.47
CA ILE A 103 0.52 17.84 -37.81
C ILE A 103 0.41 17.60 -36.30
N THR A 104 1.40 18.06 -35.55
CA THR A 104 1.42 18.07 -34.09
C THR A 104 1.49 19.51 -33.62
N VAL A 105 0.56 19.92 -32.76
CA VAL A 105 0.54 21.26 -32.17
C VAL A 105 0.90 21.13 -30.69
N GLN A 106 1.91 21.87 -30.28
CA GLN A 106 2.33 22.00 -28.88
C GLN A 106 2.22 23.46 -28.47
N ALA A 107 1.81 23.71 -27.24
CA ALA A 107 1.78 25.04 -26.67
C ALA A 107 2.45 25.02 -25.31
N HIS A 108 3.33 25.99 -25.09
CA HIS A 108 3.98 26.22 -23.81
C HIS A 108 3.09 27.14 -23.00
N TYR A 109 2.57 26.67 -21.87
CA TYR A 109 1.71 27.45 -21.01
C TYR A 109 2.46 27.94 -19.78
N ALA A 110 2.11 29.12 -19.31
CA ALA A 110 2.48 29.60 -17.99
C ALA A 110 1.23 30.00 -17.21
N GLU A 111 1.35 29.91 -15.90
CA GLU A 111 0.35 30.37 -14.95
C GLU A 111 0.86 31.62 -14.23
N ARG A 112 -0.06 32.45 -13.75
CA ARG A 112 0.30 33.57 -12.87
C ARG A 112 0.94 33.02 -11.59
N ALA A 113 2.04 33.64 -11.16
CA ALA A 113 2.80 33.19 -10.00
C ALA A 113 1.96 33.19 -8.72
N GLN A 114 1.18 34.23 -8.48
CA GLN A 114 0.41 34.40 -7.25
C GLN A 114 -0.59 33.25 -6.96
N PRO A 115 -1.54 32.90 -7.86
CA PRO A 115 -2.45 31.78 -7.60
C PRO A 115 -1.74 30.43 -7.51
N TYR A 116 -0.63 30.25 -8.23
CA TYR A 116 0.19 29.04 -8.09
C TYR A 116 0.81 28.93 -6.69
N VAL A 117 1.41 30.02 -6.20
CA VAL A 117 2.00 30.09 -4.87
C VAL A 117 0.94 29.90 -3.79
N GLU A 118 -0.23 30.55 -3.91
CA GLU A 118 -1.33 30.40 -2.96
C GLU A 118 -1.80 28.94 -2.85
N ARG A 119 -1.98 28.23 -3.97
CA ARG A 119 -2.33 26.80 -3.95
C ARG A 119 -1.22 25.93 -3.36
N LYS A 120 0.04 26.21 -3.65
CA LYS A 120 1.17 25.47 -3.08
C LYS A 120 1.29 25.70 -1.58
N LEU A 121 1.02 26.92 -1.12
CA LEU A 121 1.02 27.28 0.29
C LEU A 121 -0.15 26.63 1.03
N GLU A 122 -1.34 26.58 0.44
CA GLU A 122 -2.47 25.83 0.99
C GLU A 122 -2.15 24.33 1.10
N TYR A 123 -1.56 23.74 0.05
CA TYR A 123 -1.12 22.34 0.06
C TYR A 123 -0.07 22.07 1.15
N ALA A 124 0.92 22.96 1.28
CA ALA A 124 1.94 22.86 2.31
C ALA A 124 1.35 22.95 3.72
N ARG A 125 0.40 23.86 3.96
CA ARG A 125 -0.33 23.96 5.24
C ARG A 125 -1.09 22.68 5.56
N LYS A 126 -1.78 22.08 4.57
CA LYS A 126 -2.47 20.79 4.77
C LYS A 126 -1.49 19.67 5.11
N LYS A 127 -0.34 19.61 4.43
CA LYS A 127 0.73 18.65 4.77
C LYS A 127 1.27 18.87 6.19
N GLN A 128 1.47 20.12 6.61
CA GLN A 128 1.97 20.44 7.95
C GLN A 128 1.00 19.96 9.03
N VAL A 129 -0.31 20.24 8.88
CA VAL A 129 -1.33 19.74 9.83
C VAL A 129 -1.33 18.21 9.87
N ARG A 130 -1.25 17.56 8.70
CA ARG A 130 -1.21 16.10 8.61
C ARG A 130 0.04 15.50 9.28
N GLU A 131 1.18 16.19 9.20
CA GLU A 131 2.43 15.75 9.83
C GLU A 131 2.31 15.72 11.36
N GLU A 132 1.64 16.71 11.95
CA GLU A 132 1.38 16.76 13.40
C GLU A 132 0.48 15.60 13.82
N GLU A 133 -0.63 15.37 13.11
CA GLU A 133 -1.52 14.22 13.36
C GLU A 133 -0.77 12.88 13.25
N LEU A 134 0.09 12.72 12.24
CA LEU A 134 0.88 11.51 12.06
C LEU A 134 1.85 11.26 13.22
N LYS A 135 2.46 12.31 13.78
CA LYS A 135 3.35 12.17 14.95
C LYS A 135 2.59 11.65 16.17
N ASP A 136 1.39 12.18 16.39
CA ASP A 136 0.52 11.74 17.48
C ASP A 136 0.06 10.29 17.28
N GLU A 137 -0.42 9.94 16.08
CA GLU A 137 -0.81 8.56 15.72
C GLU A 137 0.35 7.57 15.92
N ILE A 138 1.57 7.92 15.49
CA ILE A 138 2.75 7.06 15.64
C ILE A 138 3.12 6.89 17.12
N SER A 139 3.02 7.94 17.92
CA SER A 139 3.29 7.91 19.36
C SER A 139 2.31 6.99 20.09
N GLU A 140 1.01 7.12 19.80
CA GLU A 140 -0.04 6.27 20.36
C GLU A 140 0.13 4.80 19.96
N LEU A 141 0.44 4.54 18.68
CA LEU A 141 0.74 3.20 18.18
C LEU A 141 1.95 2.59 18.90
N TRP A 142 2.99 3.37 19.13
CA TRP A 142 4.19 2.91 19.84
C TRP A 142 3.88 2.45 21.27
N ILE A 143 3.08 3.23 22.00
CA ILE A 143 2.64 2.87 23.35
C ILE A 143 1.81 1.59 23.31
N SER A 144 0.86 1.50 22.38
CA SER A 144 -0.03 0.33 22.20
C SER A 144 0.74 -0.95 21.86
N ILE A 145 1.74 -0.86 20.97
CA ILE A 145 2.65 -1.96 20.62
C ILE A 145 3.38 -2.44 21.88
N ARG A 146 3.98 -1.53 22.65
CA ARG A 146 4.75 -1.88 23.84
C ARG A 146 3.88 -2.52 24.93
N LEU A 147 2.64 -2.07 25.09
CA LEU A 147 1.66 -2.69 25.99
C LEU A 147 1.26 -4.09 25.52
N THR A 148 1.07 -4.27 24.22
CA THR A 148 0.70 -5.55 23.61
C THR A 148 1.84 -6.57 23.72
N GLU A 149 3.10 -6.16 23.54
CA GLU A 149 4.28 -6.99 23.80
C GLU A 149 4.37 -7.43 25.27
N LYS A 150 4.07 -6.53 26.21
CA LYS A 150 3.99 -6.87 27.64
C LYS A 150 2.87 -7.88 27.90
N LYS A 151 1.69 -7.69 27.31
CA LYS A 151 0.58 -8.64 27.41
C LYS A 151 0.95 -10.00 26.84
N LEU A 152 1.65 -10.05 25.70
CA LEU A 152 2.12 -11.30 25.09
C LEU A 152 3.09 -12.06 26.01
N ARG A 153 4.03 -11.35 26.64
CA ARG A 153 4.94 -11.93 27.62
C ARG A 153 4.21 -12.47 28.85
N LEU A 154 3.24 -11.72 29.37
CA LEU A 154 2.42 -12.16 30.50
C LEU A 154 1.64 -13.43 30.16
N VAL A 155 0.97 -13.47 29.00
CA VAL A 155 0.22 -14.67 28.56
C VAL A 155 1.14 -15.88 28.44
N ARG A 156 2.36 -15.73 27.89
CA ARG A 156 3.33 -16.83 27.81
C ARG A 156 3.73 -17.35 29.19
N ARG A 157 3.96 -16.45 30.16
CA ARG A 157 4.27 -16.83 31.54
C ARG A 157 3.12 -17.62 32.17
N LEU A 158 1.91 -17.09 32.06
CA LEU A 158 0.70 -17.75 32.55
C LEU A 158 0.48 -19.13 31.87
N MET A 159 0.78 -19.27 30.58
CA MET A 159 0.74 -20.58 29.92
C MET A 159 1.75 -21.55 30.53
N GLY A 160 2.97 -21.08 30.83
CA GLY A 160 3.98 -21.88 31.51
C GLY A 160 3.52 -22.35 32.88
N GLU A 161 2.97 -21.45 33.70
CA GLU A 161 2.43 -21.78 35.03
C GLU A 161 1.31 -22.83 34.95
N ALA A 162 0.37 -22.70 34.00
CA ALA A 162 -0.69 -23.69 33.82
C ALA A 162 -0.15 -25.06 33.39
N LEU A 163 0.90 -25.09 32.55
CA LEU A 163 1.53 -26.34 32.12
C LEU A 163 2.28 -27.01 33.28
N THR A 164 3.01 -26.24 34.09
CA THR A 164 3.72 -26.77 35.27
C THR A 164 2.75 -27.37 36.27
N GLU A 165 1.64 -26.69 36.59
CA GLU A 165 0.64 -27.25 37.52
C GLU A 165 -0.09 -28.47 36.91
N GLN A 166 -0.37 -28.46 35.61
CA GLN A 166 -0.92 -29.64 34.93
C GLN A 166 0.01 -30.85 35.05
N GLN A 167 1.32 -30.67 34.82
CA GLN A 167 2.33 -31.72 34.95
C GLN A 167 2.43 -32.24 36.39
N ARG A 168 2.39 -31.33 37.37
CA ARG A 168 2.37 -31.68 38.79
C ARG A 168 1.15 -32.55 39.15
N CYS A 169 -0.05 -32.16 38.71
CA CYS A 169 -1.25 -32.98 38.93
C CYS A 169 -1.11 -34.35 38.25
N GLU A 170 -0.60 -34.40 37.01
CA GLU A 170 -0.39 -35.67 36.29
C GLU A 170 0.59 -36.61 37.02
N GLU A 171 1.68 -36.06 37.58
CA GLU A 171 2.64 -36.80 38.38
C GLU A 171 2.00 -37.35 39.67
N SER A 172 1.28 -36.51 40.43
CA SER A 172 0.60 -36.94 41.65
C SER A 172 -0.51 -37.98 41.38
N ILE A 173 -1.25 -37.87 40.28
CA ILE A 173 -2.23 -38.89 39.85
C ILE A 173 -1.52 -40.21 39.53
N ARG A 174 -0.35 -40.16 38.86
CA ARG A 174 0.44 -41.34 38.53
C ARG A 174 0.93 -42.05 39.78
N GLU A 175 1.43 -41.29 40.77
CA GLU A 175 1.85 -41.79 42.07
C GLU A 175 0.69 -42.45 42.82
N ALA A 176 -0.45 -41.74 42.95
CA ALA A 176 -1.65 -42.27 43.60
C ALA A 176 -2.14 -43.59 42.94
N ASN A 177 -2.15 -43.64 41.60
CA ASN A 177 -2.51 -44.85 40.86
C ASN A 177 -1.53 -46.01 41.09
N GLN A 178 -0.23 -45.71 41.25
CA GLN A 178 0.77 -46.72 41.57
C GLN A 178 0.60 -47.24 43.00
N GLU A 179 0.32 -46.37 43.97
CA GLU A 179 0.02 -46.76 45.36
C GLU A 179 -1.23 -47.64 45.44
N ILE A 180 -2.32 -47.24 44.77
CA ILE A 180 -3.54 -48.04 44.66
C ILE A 180 -3.23 -49.42 44.09
N ARG A 181 -2.37 -49.51 43.07
CA ARG A 181 -2.01 -50.78 42.43
C ARG A 181 -1.22 -51.69 43.38
N ILE A 182 -0.29 -51.13 44.17
CA ILE A 182 0.48 -51.89 45.15
C ILE A 182 -0.46 -52.39 46.25
N MET A 183 -1.25 -51.50 46.86
CA MET A 183 -2.22 -51.86 47.91
C MET A 183 -3.23 -52.91 47.43
N TRP A 184 -3.69 -52.80 46.18
CA TRP A 184 -4.60 -53.77 45.57
C TRP A 184 -3.95 -55.16 45.44
N ASN A 185 -2.69 -55.22 45.00
CA ASN A 185 -1.97 -56.49 44.88
C ASN A 185 -1.74 -57.13 46.26
N ASP A 186 -1.35 -56.33 47.26
CA ASP A 186 -1.15 -56.81 48.64
C ASP A 186 -2.45 -57.34 49.23
N MET A 187 -3.57 -56.67 48.96
CA MET A 187 -4.89 -57.09 49.40
C MET A 187 -5.34 -58.43 48.82
N GLN A 188 -4.95 -58.78 47.58
CA GLN A 188 -5.30 -60.06 46.97
C GLN A 188 -4.64 -61.26 47.65
N GLY A 189 -3.54 -61.05 48.39
CA GLY A 189 -2.85 -62.09 49.15
C GLY A 189 -3.41 -62.35 50.55
N LEU A 190 -4.41 -61.57 51.00
CA LEU A 190 -4.93 -61.65 52.37
C LEU A 190 -6.18 -62.56 52.49
N PRO A 191 -6.33 -63.28 53.62
CA PRO A 191 -7.53 -64.08 53.90
C PRO A 191 -8.80 -63.20 53.94
N VAL A 192 -9.93 -63.78 53.51
CA VAL A 192 -11.22 -63.07 53.41
C VAL A 192 -11.84 -62.81 54.77
N GLU A 193 -11.62 -63.72 55.73
CA GLU A 193 -12.09 -63.62 57.11
C GLU A 193 -10.88 -63.60 58.05
N PRO A 194 -10.80 -62.62 58.98
CA PRO A 194 -9.74 -62.58 59.97
C PRO A 194 -9.93 -63.69 61.02
N GLU A 195 -8.84 -64.26 61.54
CA GLU A 195 -8.90 -65.16 62.70
C GLU A 195 -9.36 -64.37 63.95
N GLU A 196 -10.02 -65.04 64.90
CA GLU A 196 -10.58 -64.40 66.10
C GLU A 196 -9.50 -63.62 66.88
N GLY A 197 -9.59 -62.30 66.87
CA GLY A 197 -8.68 -61.38 67.58
C GLY A 197 -7.68 -60.63 66.70
N GLU A 198 -7.65 -60.87 65.39
CA GLU A 198 -6.74 -60.17 64.48
C GLU A 198 -7.34 -58.88 63.88
N ILE A 199 -6.47 -57.91 63.58
CA ILE A 199 -6.84 -56.67 62.89
C ILE A 199 -7.27 -57.01 61.46
N ASN A 200 -8.43 -56.52 61.03
CA ASN A 200 -8.90 -56.68 59.65
C ASN A 200 -8.09 -55.76 58.69
N ILE A 201 -6.88 -56.21 58.34
CA ILE A 201 -5.96 -55.51 57.44
C ILE A 201 -6.59 -55.29 56.06
N ARG A 202 -7.42 -56.22 55.60
CA ARG A 202 -8.13 -56.12 54.32
C ARG A 202 -9.09 -54.94 54.30
N ALA A 203 -9.94 -54.79 55.32
CA ALA A 203 -10.85 -53.65 55.44
C ALA A 203 -10.11 -52.30 55.56
N TYR A 204 -8.93 -52.30 56.19
CA TYR A 204 -8.06 -51.12 56.24
C TYR A 204 -7.51 -50.75 54.85
N LEU A 205 -6.99 -51.73 54.10
CA LEU A 205 -6.48 -51.51 52.74
C LEU A 205 -7.60 -51.09 51.78
N ASP A 206 -8.79 -51.70 51.86
CA ASP A 206 -9.96 -51.29 51.07
C ASP A 206 -10.33 -49.82 51.32
N ARG A 207 -10.34 -49.39 52.59
CA ARG A 207 -10.60 -47.99 52.96
C ARG A 207 -9.53 -47.06 52.40
N ARG A 208 -8.25 -47.44 52.54
CA ARG A 208 -7.13 -46.62 52.07
C ARG A 208 -7.12 -46.48 50.55
N ILE A 209 -7.40 -47.57 49.83
CA ILE A 209 -7.57 -47.55 48.36
C ILE A 209 -8.69 -46.60 47.96
N TRP A 210 -9.81 -46.60 48.69
CA TRP A 210 -10.92 -45.69 48.42
C TRP A 210 -10.53 -44.22 48.63
N GLU A 211 -9.86 -43.89 49.74
CA GLU A 211 -9.36 -42.54 50.03
C GLU A 211 -8.40 -42.05 48.93
N THR A 212 -7.40 -42.86 48.57
CA THR A 212 -6.42 -42.51 47.52
C THR A 212 -7.08 -42.35 46.15
N ARG A 213 -8.16 -43.09 45.86
CA ARG A 213 -8.96 -42.91 44.64
C ARG A 213 -9.70 -41.58 44.64
N GLU A 214 -10.26 -41.18 45.77
CA GLU A 214 -10.95 -39.90 45.91
C GLU A 214 -9.96 -38.72 45.73
N GLU A 215 -8.77 -38.82 46.32
CA GLU A 215 -7.67 -37.86 46.11
C GLU A 215 -7.25 -37.77 44.64
N ALA A 216 -7.06 -38.92 43.97
CA ALA A 216 -6.73 -38.96 42.55
C ALA A 216 -7.82 -38.32 41.67
N ALA A 217 -9.09 -38.59 41.97
CA ALA A 217 -10.21 -37.98 41.26
C ALA A 217 -10.26 -36.45 41.45
N GLY A 218 -9.94 -35.95 42.65
CA GLY A 218 -9.76 -34.52 42.92
C GLY A 218 -8.67 -33.91 42.03
N LEU A 219 -7.49 -34.54 41.99
CA LEU A 219 -6.37 -34.09 41.14
C LEU A 219 -6.70 -34.14 39.65
N GLU A 220 -7.50 -35.10 39.18
CA GLU A 220 -7.96 -35.15 37.79
C GLU A 220 -8.81 -33.93 37.43
N THR A 221 -9.70 -33.49 38.33
CA THR A 221 -10.50 -32.28 38.10
C THR A 221 -9.62 -31.02 38.05
N GLU A 222 -8.61 -30.92 38.92
CA GLU A 222 -7.63 -29.83 38.91
C GLU A 222 -6.78 -29.84 37.62
N MET A 223 -6.32 -31.02 37.21
CA MET A 223 -5.57 -31.20 35.96
C MET A 223 -6.40 -30.74 34.76
N MET A 224 -7.69 -31.11 34.69
CA MET A 224 -8.60 -30.65 33.64
C MET A 224 -8.80 -29.13 33.68
N TYR A 225 -8.88 -28.53 34.86
CA TYR A 225 -8.96 -27.08 35.02
C TYR A 225 -7.71 -26.38 34.44
N TRP A 226 -6.51 -26.86 34.80
CA TRP A 226 -5.25 -26.32 34.29
C TRP A 226 -5.10 -26.50 32.77
N ALA A 227 -5.51 -27.65 32.23
CA ALA A 227 -5.52 -27.91 30.80
C ALA A 227 -6.45 -26.94 30.04
N ARG A 228 -7.64 -26.65 30.60
CA ARG A 228 -8.57 -25.66 30.03
C ARG A 228 -7.99 -24.25 30.08
N LEU A 229 -7.38 -23.85 31.19
CA LEU A 229 -6.70 -22.56 31.30
C LEU A 229 -5.57 -22.42 30.30
N TYR A 230 -4.76 -23.47 30.11
CA TYR A 230 -3.71 -23.49 29.11
C TYR A 230 -4.27 -23.29 27.69
N ALA A 231 -5.32 -24.02 27.32
CA ALA A 231 -5.97 -23.90 26.02
C ALA A 231 -6.53 -22.49 25.76
N LEU A 232 -7.19 -21.90 26.77
CA LEU A 232 -7.72 -20.53 26.70
C LEU A 232 -6.60 -19.50 26.53
N ARG A 233 -5.52 -19.62 27.32
CA ARG A 233 -4.34 -18.75 27.22
C ARG A 233 -3.61 -18.92 25.88
N ALA A 234 -3.57 -20.13 25.32
CA ALA A 234 -3.00 -20.39 24.00
C ALA A 234 -3.78 -19.71 22.87
N ARG A 235 -5.10 -19.63 22.99
CA ARG A 235 -5.95 -18.84 22.09
C ARG A 235 -5.67 -17.35 22.24
N SER A 236 -5.70 -16.82 23.46
CA SER A 236 -5.39 -15.41 23.72
C SER A 236 -3.99 -15.02 23.23
N ARG A 237 -3.00 -15.93 23.32
CA ARG A 237 -1.65 -15.70 22.79
C ARG A 237 -1.66 -15.46 21.27
N ARG A 238 -2.46 -16.22 20.53
CA ARG A 238 -2.62 -16.04 19.08
C ARG A 238 -3.26 -14.70 18.77
N GLU A 239 -4.39 -14.41 19.41
CA GLU A 239 -5.11 -13.14 19.21
C GLU A 239 -4.23 -11.91 19.51
N VAL A 240 -3.49 -11.92 20.62
CA VAL A 240 -2.57 -10.82 20.99
C VAL A 240 -1.42 -10.71 19.99
N ARG A 241 -0.93 -11.83 19.46
CA ARG A 241 0.13 -11.83 18.44
C ARG A 241 -0.37 -11.24 17.12
N ASP A 242 -1.56 -11.62 16.69
CA ASP A 242 -2.14 -11.13 15.42
C ASP A 242 -2.41 -9.62 15.50
N GLN A 243 -2.92 -9.15 16.65
CA GLN A 243 -3.07 -7.71 16.92
C GLN A 243 -1.74 -6.96 16.89
N LEU A 244 -0.68 -7.53 17.46
CA LEU A 244 0.66 -6.94 17.43
C LEU A 244 1.17 -6.79 15.99
N HIS A 245 0.99 -7.82 15.15
CA HIS A 245 1.38 -7.77 13.74
C HIS A 245 0.61 -6.67 13.00
N LEU A 246 -0.70 -6.58 13.19
CA LEU A 246 -1.52 -5.52 12.60
C LEU A 246 -1.02 -4.12 12.99
N MET A 247 -0.75 -3.88 14.28
CA MET A 247 -0.23 -2.59 14.76
C MET A 247 1.15 -2.25 14.18
N LEU A 248 2.02 -3.24 14.00
CA LEU A 248 3.33 -3.05 13.38
C LEU A 248 3.21 -2.65 11.91
N ASP A 249 2.27 -3.25 11.17
CA ASP A 249 2.02 -2.91 9.78
C ASP A 249 1.39 -1.52 9.64
N PHE A 250 0.44 -1.16 10.51
CA PHE A 250 -0.08 0.21 10.58
C PHE A 250 1.03 1.23 10.86
N ARG A 251 1.93 0.94 11.80
CA ARG A 251 3.07 1.82 12.10
C ARG A 251 4.00 2.00 10.89
N ARG A 252 4.27 0.93 10.14
CA ARG A 252 5.08 1.01 8.91
C ARG A 252 4.41 1.90 7.86
N ALA A 253 3.10 1.74 7.66
CA ALA A 253 2.34 2.56 6.72
C ALA A 253 2.39 4.05 7.10
N ARG A 254 2.24 4.39 8.38
CA ARG A 254 2.33 5.78 8.86
C ARG A 254 3.74 6.38 8.73
N LEU A 255 4.78 5.58 8.97
CA LEU A 255 6.16 6.03 8.76
C LEU A 255 6.48 6.27 7.28
N GLN A 256 5.90 5.48 6.38
CA GLN A 256 6.01 5.71 4.94
C GLN A 256 5.29 7.00 4.54
N GLU A 257 4.06 7.21 5.03
CA GLU A 257 3.30 8.45 4.79
C GLU A 257 4.04 9.69 5.29
N GLN A 258 4.75 9.59 6.42
CA GLN A 258 5.58 10.68 6.94
C GLN A 258 6.81 11.00 6.07
N SER A 259 7.30 10.03 5.28
CA SER A 259 8.46 10.21 4.41
C SER A 259 8.15 10.83 3.05
N GLU A 260 6.86 10.96 2.69
CA GLU A 260 6.36 11.45 1.38
C GLU A 260 5.91 12.93 1.38
#